data_AF-A0A973LX40-F1
#
_entry.id   AF-A0A973LX40-F1
#
_cell.length_a   1.000
_cell.length_b   1.000
_cell.length_c   1.000
_cell.angle_alpha   90.00
_cell.angle_beta   90.00
_cell.angle_gamma   90.00
#
_symmetry.space_group_name_H-M   'P 1'
#
loop_
_entity.id
_entity.type
_entity.pdbx_description
1 polymer ?
#
loop_
_entity_poly.entity_id
_entity_poly.type
_entity_poly.pdbx_seq_one_letter_code
_entity_poly.pdbx_strand_id
1 'polypeptide(L)' 'PGGGHGLRGIADRTRLLGGTAEAGPARDGTWRLRARLPLKPVRPEGIL' A
#
# COMPACT_ATOMS: atom_id res chain seq x y z
N PRO A 1 -25.56 7.69 4.52
CA PRO A 1 -24.17 7.86 5.01
C PRO A 1 -23.33 6.62 4.67
N GLY A 2 -22.33 6.74 3.79
CA GLY A 2 -21.52 5.62 3.33
C GLY A 2 -20.13 6.09 2.92
N GLY A 3 -19.19 6.04 3.85
CA GLY A 3 -17.80 6.48 3.67
C GLY A 3 -16.96 6.08 4.88
N GLY A 4 -15.64 6.02 4.73
CA GLY A 4 -14.70 5.68 5.84
C GLY A 4 -14.08 4.28 5.78
N HIS A 5 -14.51 3.41 4.85
CA HIS A 5 -13.95 2.07 4.72
C HIS A 5 -12.69 2.01 3.84
N GLY A 6 -12.36 3.06 3.09
CA GLY A 6 -11.24 3.06 2.13
C GLY A 6 -9.90 2.71 2.77
N LEU A 7 -9.53 3.43 3.83
CA LEU A 7 -8.25 3.19 4.52
C LEU A 7 -8.19 1.83 5.20
N ARG A 8 -9.28 1.41 5.84
CA ARG A 8 -9.40 0.07 6.42
C ARG A 8 -9.24 -1.02 5.35
N GLY A 9 -9.93 -0.87 4.23
CA GLY A 9 -9.85 -1.80 3.11
C GLY A 9 -8.48 -1.86 2.44
N ILE A 10 -7.73 -0.75 2.42
CA ILE A 10 -6.34 -0.74 1.93
C ILE A 10 -5.42 -1.46 2.92
N ALA A 11 -5.56 -1.19 4.22
CA ALA A 11 -4.78 -1.88 5.25
C ALA A 11 -5.02 -3.40 5.22
N ASP A 12 -6.29 -3.82 5.14
CA ASP A 12 -6.66 -5.24 5.10
C ASP A 12 -6.06 -5.94 3.86
N ARG A 13 -6.20 -5.35 2.66
CA ARG A 13 -5.63 -5.92 1.42
C ARG A 13 -4.11 -5.97 1.44
N THR A 14 -3.47 -4.91 1.95
CA THR A 14 -2.01 -4.84 2.04
C THR A 14 -1.47 -5.92 2.97
N ARG A 15 -2.12 -6.14 4.12
CA ARG A 15 -1.80 -7.23 5.04
C ARG A 15 -1.99 -8.60 4.41
N LEU A 16 -3.07 -8.82 3.66
CA LEU A 16 -3.32 -10.09 2.95
C LEU A 16 -2.22 -10.43 1.94
N LEU A 17 -1.59 -9.41 1.34
CA LEU A 17 -0.46 -9.57 0.41
C LEU A 17 0.91 -9.63 1.12
N GLY A 18 0.95 -9.74 2.44
CA GLY A 18 2.20 -9.77 3.22
C GLY A 18 2.90 -8.42 3.33
N GLY A 19 2.19 -7.33 3.07
CA GLY A 19 2.69 -5.96 3.15
C GLY A 19 2.31 -5.22 4.44
N THR A 20 2.61 -3.92 4.47
CA THR A 20 2.19 -2.99 5.54
C THR A 20 1.61 -1.70 4.97
N ALA A 21 0.64 -1.08 5.66
CA ALA A 21 0.06 0.21 5.29
C ALA A 21 0.02 1.17 6.48
N GLU A 22 0.31 2.44 6.22
CA GLU A 22 0.30 3.54 7.20
C GLU A 22 -0.48 4.72 6.59
N ALA A 23 -1.33 5.36 7.38
CA ALA A 23 -2.16 6.48 6.96
C ALA A 23 -2.18 7.55 8.05
N GLY A 24 -1.87 8.79 7.70
CA GLY A 24 -1.92 9.90 8.65
C GLY A 24 -1.21 11.17 8.15
N PRO A 25 -1.16 12.21 9.01
CA PRO A 25 -0.39 13.42 8.73
C PRO A 25 1.10 13.13 8.50
N ALA A 26 1.68 13.78 7.51
CA ALA A 26 3.10 13.77 7.21
C ALA A 26 3.78 15.04 7.73
N ARG A 27 5.11 14.99 7.89
CA ARG A 27 5.91 16.09 8.45
C ARG A 27 5.89 17.36 7.59
N ASP A 28 5.59 17.24 6.31
CA ASP A 28 5.46 18.36 5.35
C ASP A 28 4.07 19.00 5.39
N GLY A 29 3.24 18.67 6.38
CA GLY A 29 1.88 19.19 6.52
C GLY A 29 0.87 18.52 5.58
N THR A 30 1.29 17.54 4.77
CA THR A 30 0.37 16.78 3.91
C THR A 30 -0.28 15.63 4.66
N TRP A 31 -1.36 15.06 4.11
CA TRP A 31 -1.87 13.78 4.54
C TRP A 31 -1.36 12.69 3.61
N ARG A 32 -0.85 11.58 4.16
CA ARG A 32 -0.22 10.52 3.37
C ARG A 32 -0.76 9.16 3.74
N LEU A 33 -1.05 8.38 2.70
CA LEU A 33 -1.20 6.93 2.75
C LEU A 33 0.03 6.30 2.09
N ARG A 34 0.68 5.37 2.80
CA ARG A 34 1.81 4.59 2.30
C ARG A 34 1.48 3.11 2.41
N ALA A 35 1.56 2.36 1.30
CA ALA A 35 1.49 0.91 1.29
C ALA A 35 2.83 0.35 0.80
N ARG A 36 3.37 -0.64 1.51
CA ARG A 36 4.58 -1.38 1.15
C ARG A 36 4.18 -2.83 0.90
N LEU A 37 4.48 -3.33 -0.29
CA LEU A 37 4.14 -4.68 -0.73
C LEU A 37 5.40 -5.45 -1.12
N PRO A 38 5.51 -6.75 -0.81
CA PRO A 38 6.52 -7.61 -1.39
C PRO A 38 6.37 -7.66 -2.92
N LEU A 39 7.44 -7.37 -3.65
CA LEU A 39 7.50 -7.62 -5.08
C LEU A 39 8.07 -9.01 -5.31
N LYS A 40 7.44 -9.79 -6.20
CA LYS A 40 8.09 -10.98 -6.73
C LYS A 40 9.28 -10.52 -7.59
N PRO A 41 10.40 -11.25 -7.60
CA PRO A 41 11.47 -10.99 -8.54
C PRO A 41 10.89 -10.93 -9.95
N VAL A 42 11.07 -9.79 -10.62
CA VAL A 42 10.77 -9.70 -12.04
C VAL A 42 11.81 -10.59 -12.72
N ARG A 43 11.35 -11.66 -13.37
CA ARG A 43 12.22 -12.40 -14.28
C ARG A 43 12.60 -11.41 -15.39
N PRO A 44 13.89 -11.14 -15.64
CA PRO A 44 14.25 -10.40 -16.82
C PRO A 44 13.71 -11.21 -17.99
N GLU A 45 12.78 -10.64 -18.74
CA GLU A 45 12.35 -11.24 -20.00
C GLU A 45 13.60 -11.27 -20.88
N GLY A 46 13.99 -12.48 -21.29
CA GLY A 46 15.29 -12.71 -21.92
C GLY A 46 15.50 -11.73 -23.07
N ILE A 47 16.46 -10.83 -22.92
CA ILE A 47 17.04 -10.15 -24.08
C ILE A 47 17.84 -11.24 -24.77
N LEU A 48 17.23 -11.84 -25.80
CA LEU A 48 17.95 -12.60 -26.83
C LEU A 48 18.89 -11.67 -27.58
#